data_AF-A0A1J8QXP6-F1
#
_entry.id   AF-A0A1J8QXP6-F1
#
_cell.length_a   1.000
_cell.length_b   1.000
_cell.length_c   1.000
_cell.angle_alpha   90.00
_cell.angle_beta   90.00
_cell.angle_gamma   90.00
#
_symmetry.space_group_name_H-M   'P 1'
#
loop_
_entity.id
_entity.type
_entity.pdbx_description
1 polymer ?
#
loop_
_entity_poly.entity_id
_entity_poly.type
_entity_poly.pdbx_seq_one_letter_code
_entity_poly.pdbx_strand_id
1 'polypeptide(L)'
;MASLMTDLVHKALEGDLSSDLLYFMSSKIARRLVKLQPEDGLLAKRMHKATADIKDWLELRWKEVQAAQADSPHWDAAEMDIARDTKLSLTGSEEYITGVLHHIHDHSSSPEFQPTHPQRGAINDFLGSDAGFFDSAYIEDSFLALSDFECAIERDIDDWVNRVINLDAAGIDEACLSIQACATSYSSKAQSSYSNNPENISIMLLTLFELWIALDKLVIKSIPLLKEYSPEVPDTIFDCLLLQKAAALERLKILQQYVTTRIRDARPGFSVFSDCANKDTFTVRYYDHCEEMQSCQRRIESGARVERATRHEELRDKNDKYRCLTNEIDSLTCGTYMDWRGWSRHDRYCRKCEKQQERSNLSIEVHEWPLPEDAYHAKIVVFELSAPVTFKVWRSVTFHFLHDVCTPATHQVENAKQYMLLIHYQPLSGYCVGPLDQHITLASETKSFLDSHYRTRSIPCTTVDVSVNNGLRFRLYDTTKYVWASGSFRNIDVTDHCTHEVPPGPYSALQHYLSGTHHTSNERQSSAVDEHTS
;
A
#
# COMPACT_ATOMS: atom_id res chain seq x y z
N MET A 1 -52.80 -30.19 -34.50
CA MET A 1 -52.45 -29.14 -33.51
C MET A 1 -53.66 -28.29 -33.09
N ALA A 2 -54.48 -27.81 -34.03
CA ALA A 2 -55.66 -26.98 -33.69
C ALA A 2 -56.81 -27.73 -32.99
N SER A 3 -57.08 -29.00 -33.34
CA SER A 3 -58.04 -29.85 -32.59
C SER A 3 -57.57 -30.12 -31.16
N LEU A 4 -56.26 -30.28 -30.94
CA LEU A 4 -55.67 -30.48 -29.61
C LEU A 4 -55.91 -29.25 -28.72
N MET A 5 -55.82 -28.04 -29.28
CA MET A 5 -56.05 -26.80 -28.53
C MET A 5 -57.50 -26.66 -28.08
N THR A 6 -58.49 -27.07 -28.90
CA THR A 6 -59.90 -27.04 -28.51
C THR A 6 -60.23 -28.06 -27.43
N ASP A 7 -59.65 -29.26 -27.52
CA ASP A 7 -59.84 -30.31 -26.50
C ASP A 7 -59.18 -29.93 -25.16
N LEU A 8 -58.04 -29.23 -25.22
CA LEU A 8 -57.36 -28.66 -24.06
C LEU A 8 -58.21 -27.59 -23.37
N VAL A 9 -58.95 -26.76 -24.12
CA VAL A 9 -59.86 -25.76 -23.54
C VAL A 9 -61.00 -26.43 -22.78
N HIS A 10 -61.63 -27.47 -23.34
CA HIS A 10 -62.68 -28.18 -22.63
C HIS A 10 -62.17 -28.79 -21.32
N LYS A 11 -61.00 -29.45 -21.34
CA LYS A 11 -60.38 -29.96 -20.12
C LYS A 11 -59.96 -28.87 -19.13
N ALA A 12 -59.56 -27.70 -19.63
CA ALA A 12 -59.18 -26.57 -18.78
C ALA A 12 -60.39 -25.93 -18.09
N LEU A 13 -61.55 -25.92 -18.75
CA LEU A 13 -62.81 -25.47 -18.17
C LEU A 13 -63.36 -26.51 -17.17
N GLU A 14 -63.30 -27.81 -17.50
CA GLU A 14 -63.68 -28.89 -16.57
C GLU A 14 -62.77 -28.94 -15.32
N GLY A 15 -61.49 -28.62 -15.48
CA GLY A 15 -60.50 -28.59 -14.41
C GLY A 15 -60.44 -27.28 -13.62
N ASP A 16 -61.35 -26.34 -13.87
CA ASP A 16 -61.46 -25.04 -13.19
C ASP A 16 -60.15 -24.23 -13.11
N LEU A 17 -59.37 -24.18 -14.20
CA LEU A 17 -58.09 -23.47 -14.23
C LEU A 17 -58.22 -21.97 -13.91
N SER A 18 -57.13 -21.35 -13.45
CA SER A 18 -57.13 -19.92 -13.08
C SER A 18 -57.51 -19.01 -14.26
N SER A 19 -58.11 -17.86 -13.93
CA SER A 19 -58.62 -16.91 -14.93
C SER A 19 -57.52 -16.41 -15.89
N ASP A 20 -56.30 -16.22 -15.39
CA ASP A 20 -55.15 -15.81 -16.21
C ASP A 20 -54.77 -16.86 -17.25
N LEU A 21 -54.75 -18.14 -16.85
CA LEU A 21 -54.44 -19.25 -17.76
C LEU A 21 -55.49 -19.39 -18.85
N LEU A 22 -56.78 -19.30 -18.49
CA LEU A 22 -57.88 -19.31 -19.45
C LEU A 22 -57.79 -18.13 -20.44
N TYR A 23 -57.47 -16.93 -19.96
CA TYR A 23 -57.26 -15.75 -20.80
C TYR A 23 -56.08 -15.93 -21.78
N PHE A 24 -54.95 -16.47 -21.31
CA PHE A 24 -53.80 -16.75 -22.17
C PHE A 24 -54.11 -17.82 -23.22
N MET A 25 -54.85 -18.88 -22.84
CA MET A 25 -55.32 -19.91 -23.77
C MET A 25 -56.21 -19.29 -24.86
N SER A 26 -57.20 -18.48 -24.49
CA SER A 26 -58.08 -17.78 -25.43
C SER A 26 -57.28 -16.86 -26.37
N SER A 27 -56.33 -16.09 -25.84
CA SER A 27 -55.46 -15.19 -26.61
C SER A 27 -54.56 -15.92 -27.62
N LYS A 28 -54.06 -17.11 -27.28
CA LYS A 28 -53.25 -17.94 -28.18
C LYS A 28 -54.10 -18.59 -29.27
N ILE A 29 -55.31 -19.03 -28.95
CA ILE A 29 -56.27 -19.59 -29.91
C ILE A 29 -56.76 -18.52 -30.88
N ALA A 30 -57.11 -17.32 -30.38
CA ALA A 30 -57.52 -16.18 -31.20
C ALA A 30 -56.41 -15.75 -32.17
N ARG A 31 -55.15 -15.63 -31.69
CA ARG A 31 -54.00 -15.35 -32.56
C ARG A 31 -53.77 -16.43 -33.62
N ARG A 32 -54.05 -17.70 -33.31
CA ARG A 32 -53.95 -18.79 -34.28
C ARG A 32 -55.10 -18.77 -35.29
N LEU A 33 -56.31 -18.40 -34.86
CA LEU A 33 -57.47 -18.20 -35.72
C LEU A 33 -57.20 -17.13 -36.79
N VAL A 34 -56.58 -16.01 -36.42
CA VAL A 34 -56.17 -14.95 -37.36
C VAL A 34 -55.12 -15.43 -38.38
N LYS A 35 -54.25 -16.38 -37.99
CA LYS A 35 -53.22 -16.95 -38.87
C LYS A 35 -53.76 -18.06 -39.79
N LEU A 36 -54.93 -18.62 -39.49
CA LEU A 36 -55.58 -19.61 -40.34
C LEU A 36 -56.35 -18.87 -41.44
N GLN A 37 -55.81 -18.92 -42.66
CA GLN A 37 -56.51 -18.43 -43.86
C GLN A 37 -57.74 -19.32 -44.19
N PRO A 38 -58.70 -18.86 -45.02
CA PRO A 38 -60.12 -19.27 -45.01
C PRO A 38 -60.44 -20.73 -45.39
N GLU A 39 -59.44 -21.58 -45.60
CA GLU A 39 -59.62 -22.89 -46.25
C GLU A 39 -60.18 -23.97 -45.33
N ASP A 40 -60.23 -23.74 -44.01
CA ASP A 40 -60.65 -24.76 -43.02
C ASP A 40 -61.80 -24.26 -42.10
N GLY A 41 -62.95 -23.98 -42.72
CA GLY A 41 -64.09 -23.34 -42.06
C GLY A 41 -64.70 -24.11 -40.87
N LEU A 42 -64.50 -25.44 -40.79
CA LEU A 42 -65.00 -26.25 -39.68
C LEU A 42 -64.09 -26.14 -38.44
N LEU A 43 -62.79 -26.04 -38.67
CA LEU A 43 -61.78 -25.86 -37.62
C LEU A 43 -61.85 -24.45 -37.01
N ALA A 44 -62.01 -23.43 -37.85
CA ALA A 44 -62.19 -22.05 -37.42
C ALA A 44 -63.43 -21.91 -36.51
N LYS A 45 -64.55 -22.57 -36.85
CA LYS A 45 -65.75 -22.60 -36.00
C LYS A 45 -65.51 -23.24 -34.63
N ARG A 46 -64.76 -24.34 -34.56
CA ARG A 46 -64.42 -24.99 -33.28
C ARG A 46 -63.52 -24.13 -32.40
N MET A 47 -62.51 -23.49 -32.99
CA MET A 47 -61.61 -22.59 -32.27
C MET A 47 -62.34 -21.33 -31.78
N HIS A 48 -63.22 -20.77 -32.60
CA HIS A 48 -64.05 -19.63 -32.21
C HIS A 48 -65.02 -20.00 -31.08
N LYS A 49 -65.59 -21.21 -31.11
CA LYS A 49 -66.42 -21.72 -30.01
C LYS A 49 -65.61 -21.85 -28.72
N ALA A 50 -64.42 -22.44 -28.77
CA ALA A 50 -63.56 -22.57 -27.58
C ALA A 50 -63.19 -21.21 -26.96
N THR A 51 -62.93 -20.17 -27.76
CA THR A 51 -62.68 -18.82 -27.24
C THR A 51 -63.94 -18.16 -26.66
N ALA A 52 -65.13 -18.48 -27.18
CA ALA A 52 -66.40 -18.01 -26.65
C ALA A 52 -66.71 -18.69 -25.31
N ASP A 53 -66.53 -20.02 -25.23
CA ASP A 53 -66.75 -20.79 -24.00
C ASP A 53 -65.85 -20.28 -22.85
N ILE A 54 -64.57 -19.96 -23.13
CA ILE A 54 -63.67 -19.33 -22.15
C ILE A 54 -64.18 -17.96 -21.72
N LYS A 55 -64.61 -17.14 -22.70
CA LYS A 55 -65.07 -15.78 -22.43
C LYS A 55 -66.29 -15.79 -21.52
N ASP A 56 -67.27 -16.63 -21.81
CA ASP A 56 -68.50 -16.78 -21.02
C ASP A 56 -68.18 -17.24 -19.59
N TRP A 57 -67.21 -18.15 -19.43
CA TRP A 57 -66.74 -18.60 -18.11
C TRP A 57 -66.05 -17.49 -17.30
N LEU A 58 -65.20 -16.70 -17.95
CA LEU A 58 -64.54 -15.55 -17.30
C LEU A 58 -65.54 -14.45 -16.91
N GLU A 59 -66.55 -14.21 -17.75
CA GLU A 59 -67.63 -13.27 -17.43
C GLU A 59 -68.48 -13.75 -16.25
N LEU A 60 -68.72 -15.06 -16.13
CA LEU A 60 -69.41 -15.63 -14.97
C LEU A 60 -68.61 -15.38 -13.68
N ARG A 61 -67.33 -15.73 -13.66
CA ARG A 61 -66.45 -15.47 -12.51
C ARG A 61 -66.37 -13.99 -12.16
N TRP A 62 -66.34 -13.13 -13.17
CA TRP A 62 -66.32 -11.68 -12.93
C TRP A 62 -67.61 -11.19 -12.24
N LYS A 63 -68.77 -11.73 -12.62
CA LYS A 63 -70.04 -11.41 -11.94
C LYS A 63 -70.06 -11.87 -10.49
N GLU A 64 -69.47 -13.02 -10.19
CA GLU A 64 -69.34 -13.51 -8.80
C GLU A 64 -68.46 -12.58 -7.97
N VAL A 65 -67.33 -12.13 -8.53
CA VAL A 65 -66.46 -11.14 -7.88
C VAL A 65 -67.20 -9.82 -7.66
N GLN A 66 -67.95 -9.34 -8.65
CA GLN A 66 -68.74 -8.11 -8.51
C GLN A 66 -69.84 -8.22 -7.45
N ALA A 67 -70.48 -9.39 -7.32
CA ALA A 67 -71.47 -9.63 -6.28
C ALA A 67 -70.82 -9.63 -4.88
N ALA A 68 -69.69 -10.32 -4.72
CA ALA A 68 -68.93 -10.31 -3.45
C ALA A 68 -68.40 -8.92 -3.09
N GLN A 69 -68.00 -8.13 -4.09
CA GLN A 69 -67.58 -6.74 -3.90
C GLN A 69 -68.75 -5.84 -3.49
N ALA A 70 -69.96 -6.08 -4.01
CA ALA A 70 -71.15 -5.32 -3.63
C ALA A 70 -71.58 -5.57 -2.17
N ASP A 71 -71.27 -6.75 -1.63
CA ASP A 71 -71.47 -7.09 -0.21
C ASP A 71 -70.34 -6.58 0.70
N SER A 72 -69.24 -6.04 0.13
CA SER A 72 -68.17 -5.47 0.92
C SER A 72 -68.62 -4.15 1.56
N PRO A 73 -68.23 -3.88 2.83
CA PRO A 73 -68.63 -2.66 3.50
C PRO A 73 -68.16 -1.43 2.71
N HIS A 74 -69.08 -0.48 2.53
CA HIS A 74 -68.82 0.78 1.85
C HIS A 74 -67.69 1.52 2.57
N TRP A 75 -66.59 1.81 1.86
CA TRP A 75 -65.53 2.66 2.37
C TRP A 75 -65.83 4.11 2.02
N ASP A 76 -66.20 4.92 3.02
CA ASP A 76 -66.30 6.38 2.90
C ASP A 76 -65.23 7.06 3.75
N ALA A 77 -64.34 7.81 3.11
CA ALA A 77 -63.31 8.58 3.81
C ALA A 77 -63.88 9.71 4.66
N ALA A 78 -65.12 10.16 4.41
CA ALA A 78 -65.79 11.21 5.17
C ALA A 78 -66.44 10.72 6.48
N GLU A 79 -66.65 9.42 6.64
CA GLU A 79 -67.23 8.81 7.86
C GLU A 79 -66.16 8.39 8.89
N MET A 80 -64.87 8.52 8.55
CA MET A 80 -63.74 8.10 9.37
C MET A 80 -63.45 9.12 10.49
N ASP A 81 -63.67 8.72 11.75
CA ASP A 81 -63.31 9.51 12.93
C ASP A 81 -62.06 8.90 13.57
N ILE A 82 -60.89 9.37 13.16
CA ILE A 82 -59.59 8.86 13.62
C ILE A 82 -59.50 8.82 15.15
N ALA A 83 -60.09 9.79 15.86
CA ALA A 83 -59.99 9.85 17.33
C ALA A 83 -60.84 8.78 18.03
N ARG A 84 -61.92 8.33 17.38
CA ARG A 84 -62.80 7.27 17.87
C ARG A 84 -62.38 5.89 17.35
N ASP A 85 -61.98 5.80 16.09
CA ASP A 85 -61.68 4.54 15.41
C ASP A 85 -60.30 3.99 15.78
N THR A 86 -59.43 4.81 16.38
CA THR A 86 -58.17 4.36 17.02
C THR A 86 -58.36 3.88 18.46
N LYS A 87 -59.56 4.00 19.03
CA LYS A 87 -59.86 3.56 20.40
C LYS A 87 -60.62 2.23 20.40
N LEU A 88 -59.89 1.16 20.63
CA LEU A 88 -60.48 -0.17 20.80
C LEU A 88 -60.96 -0.36 22.25
N SER A 89 -62.27 -0.46 22.46
CA SER A 89 -62.85 -0.80 23.77
C SER A 89 -62.85 -2.32 23.96
N LEU A 90 -61.81 -2.84 24.63
CA LEU A 90 -61.66 -4.27 24.94
C LEU A 90 -62.38 -4.65 26.24
N THR A 91 -63.70 -4.51 26.28
CA THR A 91 -64.52 -4.66 27.50
C THR A 91 -64.52 -6.08 28.10
N GLY A 92 -64.09 -7.10 27.36
CA GLY A 92 -63.96 -8.48 27.85
C GLY A 92 -62.52 -8.94 28.08
N SER A 93 -61.54 -8.08 27.84
CA SER A 93 -60.12 -8.43 27.95
C SER A 93 -59.48 -7.91 29.23
N GLU A 94 -60.26 -7.29 30.12
CA GLU A 94 -59.76 -6.72 31.37
C GLU A 94 -59.01 -7.77 32.19
N GLU A 95 -59.60 -8.95 32.41
CA GLU A 95 -59.03 -10.04 33.22
C GLU A 95 -57.76 -10.65 32.58
N TYR A 96 -57.71 -10.73 31.24
CA TYR A 96 -56.51 -11.16 30.51
C TYR A 96 -55.40 -10.11 30.57
N ILE A 97 -55.73 -8.84 30.35
CA ILE A 97 -54.77 -7.74 30.37
C ILE A 97 -54.26 -7.49 31.79
N THR A 98 -55.12 -7.55 32.81
CA THR A 98 -54.68 -7.53 34.21
C THR A 98 -53.90 -8.78 34.56
N GLY A 99 -54.25 -9.96 34.05
CA GLY A 99 -53.44 -11.18 34.21
C GLY A 99 -52.03 -11.03 33.62
N VAL A 100 -51.90 -10.45 32.42
CA VAL A 100 -50.60 -10.20 31.76
C VAL A 100 -49.82 -9.08 32.45
N LEU A 101 -50.47 -8.01 32.90
CA LEU A 101 -49.84 -6.89 33.62
C LEU A 101 -49.48 -7.23 35.07
N HIS A 102 -50.23 -8.12 35.73
CA HIS A 102 -49.89 -8.64 37.06
C HIS A 102 -48.91 -9.80 37.01
N HIS A 103 -48.86 -10.54 35.89
CA HIS A 103 -47.71 -11.35 35.48
C HIS A 103 -46.64 -10.50 34.78
N ILE A 104 -46.31 -9.33 35.34
CA ILE A 104 -44.88 -8.94 35.33
C ILE A 104 -44.22 -10.13 36.00
N HIS A 105 -43.61 -11.00 35.19
CA HIS A 105 -42.78 -12.09 35.64
C HIS A 105 -42.08 -11.61 36.90
N ASP A 106 -42.21 -12.33 38.02
CA ASP A 106 -41.22 -12.25 39.10
C ASP A 106 -39.91 -12.13 38.35
N HIS A 107 -39.28 -10.95 38.42
CA HIS A 107 -38.09 -10.72 37.64
C HIS A 107 -37.15 -11.80 38.13
N SER A 108 -37.01 -12.90 37.36
CA SER A 108 -35.91 -13.82 37.57
C SER A 108 -34.75 -12.88 37.46
N SER A 109 -34.11 -12.57 38.59
CA SER A 109 -33.11 -11.52 38.70
C SER A 109 -32.25 -11.68 37.47
N SER A 110 -32.41 -10.80 36.47
CA SER A 110 -31.65 -10.95 35.25
C SER A 110 -30.22 -10.96 35.74
N PRO A 111 -29.41 -11.98 35.37
CA PRO A 111 -28.04 -12.02 35.84
C PRO A 111 -27.47 -10.63 35.60
N GLU A 112 -26.92 -10.04 36.67
CA GLU A 112 -26.43 -8.67 36.63
C GLU A 112 -25.56 -8.53 35.38
N PHE A 113 -25.98 -7.67 34.45
CA PHE A 113 -25.27 -7.50 33.19
C PHE A 113 -23.91 -6.89 33.52
N GLN A 114 -22.90 -7.76 33.61
CA GLN A 114 -21.51 -7.41 33.82
C GLN A 114 -20.77 -7.59 32.49
N PRO A 115 -20.90 -6.65 31.53
CA PRO A 115 -20.18 -6.73 30.27
C PRO A 115 -18.68 -6.61 30.55
N THR A 116 -17.96 -7.70 30.41
CA THR A 116 -16.51 -7.69 30.26
C THR A 116 -16.20 -7.15 28.87
N HIS A 117 -15.76 -5.90 28.80
CA HIS A 117 -15.23 -5.32 27.57
C HIS A 117 -13.71 -5.19 27.70
N PRO A 118 -12.96 -5.45 26.60
CA PRO A 118 -11.53 -5.16 26.57
C PRO A 118 -11.26 -3.70 26.92
N GLN A 119 -10.08 -3.43 27.47
CA GLN A 119 -9.65 -2.06 27.73
C GLN A 119 -9.57 -1.30 26.40
N ARG A 120 -10.31 -0.19 26.29
CA ARG A 120 -10.30 0.70 25.13
C ARG A 120 -9.13 1.68 25.28
N GLY A 121 -8.30 1.80 24.25
CA GLY A 121 -7.12 2.66 24.27
C GLY A 121 -7.43 4.11 23.93
N ALA A 122 -6.70 5.03 24.55
CA ALA A 122 -6.60 6.43 24.13
C ALA A 122 -5.40 6.64 23.20
N ILE A 123 -5.31 7.81 22.56
CA ILE A 123 -4.20 8.13 21.64
C ILE A 123 -2.80 7.95 22.28
N ASN A 124 -2.66 8.19 23.58
CA ASN A 124 -1.40 8.01 24.29
C ASN A 124 -1.06 6.54 24.54
N ASP A 125 -2.05 5.64 24.57
CA ASP A 125 -1.82 4.19 24.66
C ASP A 125 -1.36 3.65 23.29
N PHE A 126 -1.75 4.31 22.20
CA PHE A 126 -1.33 3.96 20.85
C PHE A 126 0.00 4.59 20.44
N LEU A 127 0.19 5.88 20.69
CA LEU A 127 1.40 6.65 20.30
C LEU A 127 2.42 6.81 21.44
N GLY A 128 2.17 6.17 22.59
CA GLY A 128 3.06 6.19 23.74
C GLY A 128 4.29 5.30 23.53
N SER A 129 5.20 5.33 24.51
CA SER A 129 6.44 4.54 24.48
C SER A 129 6.20 3.03 24.68
N ASP A 130 4.98 2.61 25.06
CA ASP A 130 4.59 1.20 25.19
C ASP A 130 3.95 0.68 23.89
N ALA A 131 4.75 0.05 23.04
CA ALA A 131 4.30 -0.53 21.78
C ALA A 131 3.36 -1.76 21.96
N GLY A 132 3.24 -2.30 23.18
CA GLY A 132 2.54 -3.57 23.42
C GLY A 132 1.00 -3.47 23.44
N PHE A 133 0.45 -2.28 23.67
CA PHE A 133 -1.00 -2.11 23.81
C PHE A 133 -1.74 -2.47 22.52
N PHE A 134 -1.33 -1.89 21.39
CA PHE A 134 -2.01 -2.11 20.12
C PHE A 134 -1.88 -3.55 19.60
N ASP A 135 -0.76 -4.21 19.87
CA ASP A 135 -0.57 -5.62 19.56
C ASP A 135 -1.51 -6.51 20.40
N SER A 136 -1.60 -6.23 21.70
CA SER A 136 -2.46 -6.99 22.61
C SER A 136 -3.94 -6.81 22.26
N ALA A 137 -4.38 -5.58 22.05
CA ALA A 137 -5.76 -5.28 21.66
C ALA A 137 -6.14 -5.94 20.33
N TYR A 138 -5.24 -5.93 19.35
CA TYR A 138 -5.47 -6.55 18.04
C TYR A 138 -5.59 -8.08 18.10
N ILE A 139 -4.84 -8.74 19.00
CA ILE A 139 -4.95 -10.19 19.23
C ILE A 139 -6.30 -10.55 19.86
N GLU A 140 -6.80 -9.72 20.77
CA GLU A 140 -8.10 -9.94 21.42
C GLU A 140 -9.27 -9.72 20.45
N ASP A 141 -9.28 -8.58 19.75
CA ASP A 141 -10.28 -8.26 18.71
C ASP A 141 -9.70 -7.31 17.65
N SER A 142 -9.31 -7.90 16.51
CA SER A 142 -8.70 -7.16 15.40
C SER A 142 -9.55 -6.00 14.87
N PHE A 143 -10.85 -6.18 14.65
CA PHE A 143 -11.70 -5.15 14.05
C PHE A 143 -11.98 -4.03 15.05
N LEU A 144 -12.22 -4.37 16.31
CA LEU A 144 -12.44 -3.39 17.37
C LEU A 144 -11.17 -2.57 17.63
N ALA A 145 -10.00 -3.21 17.71
CA ALA A 145 -8.74 -2.53 17.94
C ALA A 145 -8.38 -1.54 16.81
N LEU A 146 -8.63 -1.94 15.55
CA LEU A 146 -8.44 -1.05 14.41
C LEU A 146 -9.42 0.13 14.45
N SER A 147 -10.70 -0.13 14.73
CA SER A 147 -11.71 0.92 14.85
C SER A 147 -11.42 1.89 16.00
N ASP A 148 -10.91 1.39 17.12
CA ASP A 148 -10.50 2.21 18.27
C ASP A 148 -9.33 3.11 17.93
N PHE A 149 -8.32 2.57 17.25
CA PHE A 149 -7.19 3.33 16.77
C PHE A 149 -7.64 4.46 15.83
N GLU A 150 -8.46 4.15 14.83
CA GLU A 150 -9.02 5.13 13.89
C GLU A 150 -9.82 6.22 14.59
N CYS A 151 -10.64 5.85 15.59
CA CYS A 151 -11.39 6.82 16.39
C CYS A 151 -10.48 7.69 17.25
N ALA A 152 -9.40 7.15 17.81
CA ALA A 152 -8.45 7.91 18.61
C ALA A 152 -7.68 8.92 17.75
N ILE A 153 -7.25 8.52 16.55
CA ILE A 153 -6.59 9.43 15.60
C ILE A 153 -7.55 10.52 15.15
N GLU A 154 -8.78 10.18 14.74
CA GLU A 154 -9.80 11.15 14.31
C GLU A 154 -10.05 12.24 15.36
N ARG A 155 -10.05 11.87 16.65
CA ARG A 155 -10.44 12.80 17.73
C ARG A 155 -9.27 13.62 18.27
N ASP A 156 -8.10 12.99 18.44
CA ASP A 156 -7.09 13.51 19.36
C ASP A 156 -5.73 13.81 18.68
N ILE A 157 -5.54 13.50 17.38
CA ILE A 157 -4.22 13.63 16.72
C ILE A 157 -3.71 15.07 16.68
N ASP A 158 -4.55 16.05 16.34
CA ASP A 158 -4.13 17.45 16.28
C ASP A 158 -3.76 17.99 17.67
N ASP A 159 -4.54 17.64 18.71
CA ASP A 159 -4.23 18.00 20.09
C ASP A 159 -2.94 17.34 20.58
N TRP A 160 -2.70 16.09 20.19
CA TRP A 160 -1.46 15.38 20.47
C TRP A 160 -0.26 16.07 19.79
N VAL A 161 -0.36 16.43 18.51
CA VAL A 161 0.69 17.18 17.78
C VAL A 161 0.96 18.52 18.46
N ASN A 162 -0.08 19.26 18.85
CA ASN A 162 0.06 20.55 19.53
C ASN A 162 0.77 20.45 20.88
N ARG A 163 0.65 19.32 21.59
CA ARG A 163 1.44 19.08 22.81
C ARG A 163 2.90 18.77 22.47
N VAL A 164 3.13 17.87 21.52
CA VAL A 164 4.47 17.38 21.15
C VAL A 164 5.33 18.45 20.48
N ILE A 165 4.75 19.31 19.64
CA ILE A 165 5.49 20.34 18.88
C ILE A 165 6.19 21.38 19.77
N ASN A 166 5.81 21.45 21.05
CA ASN A 166 6.38 22.35 22.05
C ASN A 166 7.45 21.67 22.93
N LEU A 167 7.74 20.38 22.70
CA LEU A 167 8.83 19.67 23.36
C LEU A 167 10.20 20.08 22.80
N ASP A 168 11.27 19.59 23.42
CA ASP A 168 12.62 19.75 22.90
C ASP A 168 12.89 18.79 21.72
N ALA A 169 14.08 18.90 21.13
CA ALA A 169 14.44 18.11 19.95
C ALA A 169 14.37 16.59 20.21
N ALA A 170 14.77 16.15 21.40
CA ALA A 170 14.74 14.74 21.78
C ALA A 170 13.29 14.23 21.92
N GLY A 171 12.39 15.01 22.52
CA GLY A 171 10.98 14.66 22.61
C GLY A 171 10.28 14.61 21.25
N ILE A 172 10.67 15.49 20.31
CA ILE A 172 10.15 15.44 18.93
C ILE A 172 10.68 14.20 18.19
N ASP A 173 11.95 13.84 18.38
CA ASP A 173 12.53 12.62 17.80
C ASP A 173 11.79 11.36 18.30
N GLU A 174 11.53 11.25 19.61
CA GLU A 174 10.76 10.13 20.19
C GLU A 174 9.35 10.07 19.61
N ALA A 175 8.66 11.21 19.51
CA ALA A 175 7.31 11.26 18.97
C ALA A 175 7.26 10.86 17.47
N CYS A 176 8.26 11.24 16.68
CA CYS A 176 8.36 10.80 15.29
C CYS A 176 8.55 9.28 15.19
N LEU A 177 9.41 8.70 16.04
CA LEU A 177 9.62 7.25 16.13
C LEU A 177 8.34 6.51 16.54
N SER A 178 7.56 7.05 17.49
CA SER A 178 6.25 6.51 17.84
C SER A 178 5.31 6.49 16.64
N ILE A 179 5.17 7.61 15.91
CA ILE A 179 4.33 7.64 14.70
C ILE A 179 4.78 6.59 13.68
N GLN A 180 6.09 6.43 13.47
CA GLN A 180 6.61 5.42 12.55
C GLN A 180 6.22 4.00 12.95
N ALA A 181 6.47 3.62 14.20
CA ALA A 181 6.13 2.30 14.71
C ALA A 181 4.62 2.03 14.59
N CYS A 182 3.79 3.01 14.96
CA CYS A 182 2.35 2.90 14.89
C CYS A 182 1.84 2.84 13.45
N ALA A 183 2.34 3.69 12.55
CA ALA A 183 1.93 3.69 11.15
C ALA A 183 2.27 2.36 10.45
N THR A 184 3.44 1.79 10.70
CA THR A 184 3.85 0.48 10.16
C THR A 184 3.06 -0.68 10.76
N SER A 185 2.81 -0.67 12.08
CA SER A 185 1.99 -1.70 12.74
C SER A 185 0.54 -1.63 12.27
N TYR A 186 -0.04 -0.42 12.19
CA TYR A 186 -1.42 -0.21 11.75
C TYR A 186 -1.61 -0.57 10.27
N SER A 187 -0.74 -0.10 9.37
CA SER A 187 -0.86 -0.39 7.94
C SER A 187 -0.87 -1.89 7.67
N SER A 188 0.06 -2.65 8.26
CA SER A 188 0.16 -4.09 8.06
C SER A 188 -1.05 -4.85 8.62
N LYS A 189 -1.51 -4.51 9.83
CA LYS A 189 -2.70 -5.11 10.45
C LYS A 189 -3.97 -4.76 9.67
N ALA A 190 -4.21 -3.49 9.39
CA ALA A 190 -5.40 -3.01 8.69
C ALA A 190 -5.49 -3.59 7.27
N GLN A 191 -4.40 -3.62 6.51
CA GLN A 191 -4.36 -4.27 5.19
C GLN A 191 -4.80 -5.74 5.26
N SER A 192 -4.39 -6.46 6.30
CA SER A 192 -4.75 -7.86 6.48
C SER A 192 -6.24 -8.04 6.86
N SER A 193 -6.73 -7.28 7.84
CA SER A 193 -8.11 -7.39 8.34
C SER A 193 -9.15 -6.83 7.37
N TYR A 194 -8.80 -5.77 6.64
CA TYR A 194 -9.70 -5.09 5.70
C TYR A 194 -9.58 -5.60 4.27
N SER A 195 -8.85 -6.70 4.05
CA SER A 195 -8.78 -7.34 2.74
C SER A 195 -10.18 -7.56 2.16
N ASN A 196 -10.40 -7.11 0.92
CA ASN A 196 -11.68 -7.13 0.21
C ASN A 196 -12.79 -6.20 0.76
N ASN A 197 -12.45 -5.23 1.64
CA ASN A 197 -13.37 -4.18 2.05
C ASN A 197 -12.83 -2.78 1.66
N PRO A 198 -13.18 -2.29 0.46
CA PRO A 198 -12.76 -0.98 -0.04
C PRO A 198 -13.13 0.21 0.85
N GLU A 199 -14.24 0.15 1.59
CA GLU A 199 -14.66 1.21 2.51
C GLU A 199 -13.74 1.30 3.72
N ASN A 200 -13.44 0.15 4.36
CA ASN A 200 -12.52 0.11 5.49
C ASN A 200 -11.09 0.43 5.06
N ILE A 201 -10.67 0.00 3.86
CA ILE A 201 -9.38 0.41 3.28
C ILE A 201 -9.33 1.92 3.06
N SER A 202 -10.43 2.55 2.64
CA SER A 202 -10.50 4.01 2.48
C SER A 202 -10.35 4.74 3.82
N ILE A 203 -10.93 4.22 4.90
CA ILE A 203 -10.72 4.74 6.27
C ILE A 203 -9.28 4.52 6.75
N MET A 204 -8.67 3.38 6.40
CA MET A 204 -7.27 3.10 6.69
C MET A 204 -6.34 4.10 6.02
N LEU A 205 -6.52 4.35 4.72
CA LEU A 205 -5.73 5.34 3.99
C LEU A 205 -5.92 6.73 4.56
N LEU A 206 -7.16 7.11 4.90
CA LEU A 206 -7.47 8.40 5.53
C LEU A 206 -6.70 8.58 6.85
N THR A 207 -6.70 7.55 7.70
CA THR A 207 -6.02 7.55 9.00
C THR A 207 -4.49 7.57 8.85
N LEU A 208 -3.94 6.85 7.87
CA LEU A 208 -2.50 6.90 7.56
C LEU A 208 -2.07 8.28 7.06
N PHE A 209 -2.90 8.97 6.27
CA PHE A 209 -2.63 10.34 5.86
C PHE A 209 -2.62 11.32 7.04
N GLU A 210 -3.51 11.16 8.02
CA GLU A 210 -3.50 12.00 9.23
C GLU A 210 -2.24 11.79 10.07
N LEU A 211 -1.79 10.54 10.23
CA LEU A 211 -0.51 10.22 10.86
C LEU A 211 0.68 10.80 10.10
N TRP A 212 0.67 10.68 8.76
CA TRP A 212 1.71 11.27 7.92
C TRP A 212 1.75 12.79 8.04
N ILE A 213 0.60 13.47 8.07
CA ILE A 213 0.53 14.93 8.30
C ILE A 213 1.04 15.30 9.68
N ALA A 214 0.68 14.53 10.72
CA ALA A 214 1.19 14.75 12.07
C ALA A 214 2.73 14.69 12.08
N LEU A 215 3.32 13.66 11.46
CA LEU A 215 4.76 13.52 11.29
C LEU A 215 5.36 14.68 10.49
N ASP A 216 4.74 15.04 9.37
CA ASP A 216 5.19 16.11 8.49
C ASP A 216 5.22 17.47 9.18
N LYS A 217 4.20 17.80 9.99
CA LYS A 217 4.15 19.01 10.82
C LYS A 217 5.32 19.05 11.82
N LEU A 218 5.60 17.93 12.51
CA LEU A 218 6.70 17.83 13.47
C LEU A 218 8.07 17.98 12.79
N VAL A 219 8.27 17.35 11.64
CA VAL A 219 9.56 17.37 10.94
C VAL A 219 9.82 18.74 10.32
N ILE A 220 8.81 19.42 9.76
CA ILE A 220 8.96 20.80 9.26
C ILE A 220 9.28 21.77 10.40
N LYS A 221 8.71 21.55 11.59
CA LYS A 221 9.04 22.37 12.76
C LYS A 221 10.53 22.26 13.10
N SER A 222 11.07 21.04 13.09
CA SER A 222 12.49 20.79 13.37
C SER A 222 13.41 21.19 12.21
N ILE A 223 12.95 21.00 10.97
CA ILE A 223 13.73 21.22 9.74
C ILE A 223 12.87 22.01 8.75
N PRO A 224 12.79 23.34 8.90
CA PRO A 224 11.95 24.20 8.04
C PRO A 224 12.30 24.10 6.55
N LEU A 225 13.55 23.76 6.22
CA LEU A 225 14.01 23.54 4.85
C LEU A 225 13.18 22.49 4.09
N LEU A 226 12.65 21.48 4.79
CA LEU A 226 11.86 20.41 4.17
C LEU A 226 10.59 20.94 3.49
N LYS A 227 10.04 22.06 3.99
CA LYS A 227 8.84 22.69 3.44
C LYS A 227 9.00 23.12 1.97
N GLU A 228 10.22 23.42 1.55
CA GLU A 228 10.53 23.84 0.18
C GLU A 228 10.60 22.68 -0.82
N TYR A 229 10.41 21.43 -0.38
CA TYR A 229 10.48 20.23 -1.22
C TYR A 229 9.12 19.53 -1.29
N SER A 230 8.94 18.79 -2.39
CA SER A 230 7.74 18.00 -2.69
C SER A 230 7.38 17.08 -1.50
N PRO A 231 6.10 17.03 -1.08
CA PRO A 231 5.62 16.00 -0.15
C PRO A 231 5.49 14.62 -0.82
N GLU A 232 5.70 14.51 -2.13
CA GLU A 232 5.55 13.32 -2.97
C GLU A 232 4.13 12.73 -3.07
N VAL A 233 3.15 13.36 -2.41
CA VAL A 233 1.74 12.98 -2.48
C VAL A 233 1.10 13.55 -3.76
N PRO A 234 0.51 12.71 -4.64
CA PRO A 234 -0.27 13.18 -5.77
C PRO A 234 -1.61 13.78 -5.31
N ASP A 235 -2.02 14.91 -5.89
CA ASP A 235 -3.31 15.55 -5.54
C ASP A 235 -4.53 14.64 -5.79
N THR A 236 -4.45 13.76 -6.80
CA THR A 236 -5.55 12.88 -7.23
C THR A 236 -5.75 11.64 -6.35
N ILE A 237 -4.85 11.37 -5.40
CA ILE A 237 -4.90 10.15 -4.59
C ILE A 237 -6.17 10.06 -3.72
N PHE A 238 -6.79 11.19 -3.46
CA PHE A 238 -7.98 11.32 -2.61
C PHE A 238 -9.29 11.06 -3.35
N ASP A 239 -9.28 11.07 -4.69
CA ASP A 239 -10.50 11.06 -5.51
C ASP A 239 -11.23 9.71 -5.48
N CYS A 240 -10.50 8.63 -5.14
CA CYS A 240 -11.00 7.26 -5.17
C CYS A 240 -11.48 6.74 -3.82
N LEU A 241 -11.32 7.51 -2.73
CA LEU A 241 -11.68 7.06 -1.38
C LEU A 241 -13.21 6.92 -1.23
N LEU A 242 -13.66 5.76 -0.75
CA LEU A 242 -15.07 5.47 -0.48
C LEU A 242 -15.45 5.89 0.95
N LEU A 243 -15.87 7.15 1.10
CA LEU A 243 -16.23 7.73 2.40
C LEU A 243 -17.74 8.02 2.49
N GLN A 244 -18.47 7.24 3.30
CA GLN A 244 -19.92 7.40 3.45
C GLN A 244 -20.34 8.40 4.53
N LYS A 245 -19.47 8.66 5.51
CA LYS A 245 -19.79 9.48 6.69
C LYS A 245 -19.39 10.94 6.47
N ALA A 246 -20.25 11.87 6.87
CA ALA A 246 -19.96 13.30 6.82
C ALA A 246 -18.68 13.68 7.59
N ALA A 247 -18.43 13.04 8.74
CA ALA A 247 -17.21 13.25 9.52
C ALA A 247 -15.94 12.89 8.72
N ALA A 248 -15.96 11.76 8.00
CA ALA A 248 -14.84 11.33 7.16
C ALA A 248 -14.59 12.27 5.96
N LEU A 249 -15.67 12.82 5.37
CA LEU A 249 -15.54 13.81 4.29
C LEU A 249 -14.94 15.14 4.79
N GLU A 250 -15.27 15.59 6.00
CA GLU A 250 -14.66 16.80 6.56
C GLU A 250 -13.17 16.57 6.89
N ARG A 251 -12.81 15.39 7.40
CA ARG A 251 -11.40 14.97 7.56
C ARG A 251 -10.66 15.02 6.23
N LEU A 252 -11.23 14.44 5.17
CA LEU A 252 -10.63 14.46 3.83
C LEU A 252 -10.39 15.89 3.31
N LYS A 253 -11.33 16.79 3.53
CA LYS A 253 -11.19 18.21 3.15
C LYS A 253 -10.02 18.89 3.86
N ILE A 254 -9.81 18.61 5.15
CA ILE A 254 -8.66 19.15 5.90
C ILE A 254 -7.34 18.59 5.34
N LEU A 255 -7.30 17.28 5.06
CA LEU A 255 -6.14 16.62 4.45
C LEU A 255 -5.77 17.21 3.09
N GLN A 256 -6.75 17.33 2.18
CA GLN A 256 -6.56 17.91 0.85
C GLN A 256 -6.04 19.35 0.95
N GLN A 257 -6.60 20.17 1.84
CA GLN A 257 -6.13 21.54 2.05
C GLN A 257 -4.67 21.60 2.52
N TYR A 258 -4.27 20.69 3.41
CA TYR A 258 -2.89 20.61 3.88
C TYR A 258 -1.94 20.20 2.75
N VAL A 259 -2.26 19.12 2.02
CA VAL A 259 -1.42 18.60 0.92
C VAL A 259 -1.29 19.63 -0.20
N THR A 260 -2.39 20.22 -0.66
CA THR A 260 -2.35 21.28 -1.68
C THR A 260 -1.55 22.50 -1.21
N THR A 261 -1.65 22.87 0.08
CA THR A 261 -0.81 23.93 0.65
C THR A 261 0.67 23.56 0.65
N ARG A 262 1.01 22.31 1.02
CA ARG A 262 2.39 21.81 1.01
C ARG A 262 2.98 21.75 -0.39
N ILE A 263 2.21 21.34 -1.39
CA ILE A 263 2.62 21.33 -2.81
C ILE A 263 2.85 22.75 -3.31
N ARG A 264 1.97 23.70 -2.97
CA ARG A 264 2.12 25.11 -3.35
C ARG A 264 3.36 25.75 -2.72
N ASP A 265 3.64 25.43 -1.47
CA ASP A 265 4.78 25.99 -0.73
C ASP A 265 6.11 25.34 -1.16
N ALA A 266 6.07 24.15 -1.78
CA ALA A 266 7.23 23.46 -2.32
C ALA A 266 7.72 24.09 -3.64
N ARG A 267 9.02 23.97 -3.90
CA ARG A 267 9.61 24.36 -5.19
C ARG A 267 9.25 23.33 -6.26
N PRO A 268 8.69 23.74 -7.41
CA PRO A 268 8.30 22.81 -8.47
C PRO A 268 9.48 21.96 -8.96
N GLY A 269 9.29 20.64 -8.99
CA GLY A 269 10.29 19.69 -9.50
C GLY A 269 11.41 19.32 -8.53
N PHE A 270 11.37 19.80 -7.27
CA PHE A 270 12.36 19.44 -6.26
C PHE A 270 11.82 18.36 -5.31
N SER A 271 12.46 17.19 -5.36
CA SER A 271 12.14 16.02 -4.54
C SER A 271 13.32 15.67 -3.65
N VAL A 272 13.03 15.24 -2.42
CA VAL A 272 14.03 14.70 -1.48
C VAL A 272 14.54 13.32 -1.93
N PHE A 273 13.78 12.62 -2.75
CA PHE A 273 14.09 11.27 -3.26
C PHE A 273 14.70 11.29 -4.67
N SER A 274 15.07 12.46 -5.19
CA SER A 274 15.76 12.58 -6.47
C SER A 274 17.21 12.13 -6.38
N ASP A 275 17.72 11.46 -7.42
CA ASP A 275 19.16 11.17 -7.56
C ASP A 275 19.98 12.38 -8.04
N CYS A 276 19.34 13.53 -8.26
CA CYS A 276 20.05 14.73 -8.70
C CYS A 276 20.99 15.24 -7.59
N ALA A 277 22.28 15.33 -7.88
CA ALA A 277 23.27 15.95 -7.01
C ALA A 277 23.64 17.35 -7.54
N ASN A 278 23.09 18.40 -6.91
CA ASN A 278 23.41 19.78 -7.24
C ASN A 278 23.21 20.69 -6.00
N LYS A 279 23.48 21.99 -6.16
CA LYS A 279 23.38 22.99 -5.08
C LYS A 279 21.98 23.12 -4.47
N ASP A 280 20.94 22.73 -5.19
CA ASP A 280 19.54 22.85 -4.79
C ASP A 280 18.99 21.55 -4.20
N THR A 281 19.77 20.46 -4.20
CA THR A 281 19.41 19.19 -3.53
C THR A 281 19.27 19.42 -2.02
N PHE A 282 18.23 18.85 -1.40
CA PHE A 282 17.93 19.05 0.03
C PHE A 282 19.13 18.77 0.93
N THR A 283 19.78 17.63 0.75
CA THR A 283 20.92 17.16 1.54
C THR A 283 22.12 18.10 1.43
N VAL A 284 22.39 18.63 0.22
CA VAL A 284 23.45 19.61 -0.03
C VAL A 284 23.15 20.93 0.68
N ARG A 285 21.92 21.45 0.56
CA ARG A 285 21.52 22.69 1.25
C ARG A 285 21.55 22.53 2.76
N TYR A 286 21.12 21.40 3.28
CA TYR A 286 21.18 21.13 4.73
C TYR A 286 22.64 21.09 5.21
N TYR A 287 23.50 20.34 4.50
CA TYR A 287 24.93 20.24 4.78
C TYR A 287 25.60 21.62 4.81
N ASP A 288 25.27 22.50 3.86
CA ASP A 288 25.89 23.83 3.76
C ASP A 288 25.58 24.73 4.96
N HIS A 289 24.51 24.44 5.71
CA HIS A 289 24.13 25.15 6.93
C HIS A 289 24.50 24.40 8.22
N CYS A 290 25.16 23.23 8.14
CA CYS A 290 25.50 22.40 9.30
C CYS A 290 27.02 22.28 9.48
N GLU A 291 27.57 23.01 10.45
CA GLU A 291 29.02 22.98 10.75
C GLU A 291 29.51 21.61 11.22
N GLU A 292 28.67 20.84 11.91
CA GLU A 292 29.02 19.49 12.39
C GLU A 292 29.28 18.53 11.23
N MET A 293 28.43 18.55 10.20
CA MET A 293 28.62 17.76 8.98
C MET A 293 29.89 18.17 8.24
N GLN A 294 30.17 19.48 8.14
CA GLN A 294 31.41 19.99 7.53
C GLN A 294 32.65 19.58 8.33
N SER A 295 32.56 19.55 9.66
CA SER A 295 33.60 19.03 10.54
C SER A 295 33.81 17.52 10.34
N CYS A 296 32.73 16.74 10.22
CA CYS A 296 32.77 15.31 9.91
C CYS A 296 33.49 15.03 8.59
N GLN A 297 33.16 15.76 7.51
CA GLN A 297 33.86 15.65 6.23
C GLN A 297 35.37 15.91 6.37
N ARG A 298 35.76 16.99 7.06
CA ARG A 298 37.18 17.30 7.30
C ARG A 298 37.89 16.19 8.05
N ARG A 299 37.24 15.58 9.05
CA ARG A 299 37.79 14.45 9.81
C ARG A 299 38.02 13.24 8.90
N ILE A 300 37.02 12.86 8.09
CA ILE A 300 37.12 11.76 7.12
C ILE A 300 38.28 11.99 6.15
N GLU A 301 38.36 13.17 5.53
CA GLU A 301 39.42 13.49 4.57
C GLU A 301 40.80 13.53 5.24
N SER A 302 40.90 14.01 6.48
CA SER A 302 42.17 14.01 7.23
C SER A 302 42.67 12.59 7.52
N GLY A 303 41.78 11.69 7.94
CA GLY A 303 42.09 10.28 8.15
C GLY A 303 42.53 9.59 6.87
N ALA A 304 41.83 9.85 5.76
CA ALA A 304 42.17 9.31 4.45
C ALA A 304 43.54 9.79 3.95
N ARG A 305 43.96 11.03 4.26
CA ARG A 305 45.30 11.52 3.92
C ARG A 305 46.39 10.76 4.68
N VAL A 306 46.18 10.49 5.96
CA VAL A 306 47.13 9.75 6.81
C VAL A 306 47.23 8.29 6.34
N GLU A 307 46.09 7.65 6.06
CA GLU A 307 46.07 6.28 5.55
C GLU A 307 46.76 6.18 4.19
N ARG A 308 46.46 7.09 3.26
CA ARG A 308 47.11 7.15 1.94
C ARG A 308 48.62 7.36 2.06
N ALA A 309 49.08 8.25 2.94
CA ALA A 309 50.50 8.46 3.18
C ALA A 309 51.18 7.19 3.73
N THR A 310 50.52 6.47 4.64
CA THR A 310 51.00 5.20 5.18
C THR A 310 51.13 4.15 4.07
N ARG A 311 50.15 4.08 3.16
CA ARG A 311 50.21 3.18 1.99
C ARG A 311 51.29 3.56 0.98
N HIS A 312 51.61 4.85 0.83
CA HIS A 312 52.75 5.28 0.01
C HIS A 312 54.09 4.85 0.59
N GLU A 313 54.25 4.85 1.92
CA GLU A 313 55.47 4.35 2.56
C GLU A 313 55.57 2.81 2.42
N GLU A 314 54.48 2.08 2.64
CA GLU A 314 54.44 0.63 2.38
C GLU A 314 54.78 0.28 0.92
N LEU A 315 54.31 1.10 -0.04
CA LEU A 315 54.66 0.95 -1.45
C LEU A 315 56.15 1.12 -1.69
N ARG A 316 56.77 2.12 -1.05
CA ARG A 316 58.21 2.37 -1.17
C ARG A 316 59.00 1.16 -0.67
N ASP A 317 58.66 0.67 0.52
CA ASP A 317 59.31 -0.50 1.12
C ASP A 317 59.18 -1.75 0.23
N LYS A 318 57.99 -1.99 -0.34
CA LYS A 318 57.74 -3.11 -1.25
C LYS A 318 58.47 -2.97 -2.59
N ASN A 319 58.53 -1.78 -3.17
CA ASN A 319 59.29 -1.50 -4.39
C ASN A 319 60.81 -1.68 -4.15
N ASP A 320 61.31 -1.24 -3.00
CA ASP A 320 62.72 -1.44 -2.62
C ASP A 320 63.03 -2.92 -2.42
N LYS A 321 62.14 -3.67 -1.76
CA LYS A 321 62.25 -5.13 -1.65
C LYS A 321 62.24 -5.80 -3.02
N TYR A 322 61.39 -5.36 -3.94
CA TYR A 322 61.36 -5.89 -5.32
C TYR A 322 62.69 -5.67 -6.05
N ARG A 323 63.29 -4.48 -5.88
CA ARG A 323 64.61 -4.16 -6.45
C ARG A 323 65.71 -5.05 -5.85
N CYS A 324 65.71 -5.24 -4.53
CA CYS A 324 66.66 -6.14 -3.85
C CYS A 324 66.52 -7.59 -4.33
N LEU A 325 65.29 -8.12 -4.38
CA LEU A 325 65.03 -9.47 -4.90
C LEU A 325 65.46 -9.63 -6.35
N THR A 326 65.26 -8.61 -7.19
CA THR A 326 65.70 -8.64 -8.60
C THR A 326 67.22 -8.76 -8.69
N ASN A 327 67.96 -7.95 -7.92
CA ASN A 327 69.42 -8.02 -7.86
C ASN A 327 69.92 -9.40 -7.33
N GLU A 328 69.26 -9.96 -6.31
CA GLU A 328 69.57 -11.29 -5.80
C GLU A 328 69.34 -12.39 -6.85
N ILE A 329 68.19 -12.35 -7.55
CA ILE A 329 67.84 -13.32 -8.61
C ILE A 329 68.87 -13.28 -9.75
N ASP A 330 69.32 -12.09 -10.12
CA ASP A 330 70.31 -11.90 -11.19
C ASP A 330 71.69 -12.44 -10.79
N SER A 331 72.02 -12.43 -9.50
CA SER A 331 73.25 -13.02 -8.95
C SER A 331 73.22 -14.54 -8.79
N LEU A 332 72.04 -15.17 -8.90
CA LEU A 332 71.85 -16.60 -8.68
C LEU A 332 71.68 -17.37 -9.99
N THR A 333 72.12 -18.62 -10.00
CA THR A 333 71.87 -19.60 -11.07
C THR A 333 71.01 -20.74 -10.56
N CYS A 334 70.15 -21.29 -11.42
CA CYS A 334 69.36 -22.46 -11.07
C CYS A 334 70.27 -23.67 -10.86
N GLY A 335 70.15 -24.34 -9.72
CA GLY A 335 70.80 -25.62 -9.47
C GLY A 335 70.12 -26.73 -10.29
N THR A 336 70.92 -27.57 -10.93
CA THR A 336 70.47 -28.79 -11.60
C THR A 336 71.24 -29.98 -11.07
N TYR A 337 70.56 -31.10 -10.82
CA TYR A 337 71.18 -32.35 -10.40
C TYR A 337 70.83 -33.46 -11.40
N MET A 338 71.71 -34.45 -11.55
CA MET A 338 71.46 -35.61 -12.39
C MET A 338 70.68 -36.65 -11.59
N ASP A 339 69.55 -37.10 -12.12
CA ASP A 339 68.81 -38.20 -11.50
C ASP A 339 69.47 -39.57 -11.76
N TRP A 340 68.99 -40.61 -11.08
CA TRP A 340 69.49 -41.98 -11.21
C TRP A 340 69.35 -42.59 -12.62
N ARG A 341 68.60 -41.91 -13.51
CA ARG A 341 68.40 -42.28 -14.93
C ARG A 341 69.24 -41.42 -15.88
N GLY A 342 70.12 -40.55 -15.35
CA GLY A 342 70.98 -39.68 -16.16
C GLY A 342 70.29 -38.45 -16.74
N TRP A 343 69.09 -38.07 -16.26
CA TRP A 343 68.41 -36.84 -16.69
C TRP A 343 68.77 -35.69 -15.78
N SER A 344 69.11 -34.54 -16.39
CA SER A 344 69.26 -33.28 -15.65
C SER A 344 67.88 -32.83 -15.13
N ARG A 345 67.75 -32.73 -13.82
CA ARG A 345 66.55 -32.22 -13.14
C ARG A 345 66.86 -30.95 -12.41
N HIS A 346 65.88 -30.05 -12.40
CA HIS A 346 65.93 -28.84 -11.61
C HIS A 346 65.84 -29.17 -10.11
N ASP A 347 66.67 -28.51 -9.30
CA ASP A 347 66.61 -28.66 -7.85
C ASP A 347 65.22 -28.24 -7.31
N ARG A 348 64.62 -29.10 -6.50
CA ARG A 348 63.31 -28.84 -5.88
C ARG A 348 63.37 -27.68 -4.88
N TYR A 349 64.54 -27.39 -4.33
CA TYR A 349 64.77 -26.29 -3.38
C TYR A 349 65.61 -25.17 -4.01
N CYS A 350 65.41 -24.92 -5.31
CA CYS A 350 66.16 -23.89 -5.99
C CYS A 350 65.87 -22.50 -5.42
N ARG A 351 66.88 -21.93 -4.77
CA ARG A 351 66.84 -20.57 -4.19
C ARG A 351 66.49 -19.49 -5.22
N LYS A 352 66.90 -19.62 -6.49
CA LYS A 352 66.53 -18.67 -7.55
C LYS A 352 65.02 -18.69 -7.81
N CYS A 353 64.43 -19.87 -7.94
CA CYS A 353 63.00 -20.04 -8.18
C CYS A 353 62.16 -19.62 -6.95
N GLU A 354 62.64 -19.92 -5.74
CA GLU A 354 62.04 -19.43 -4.50
C GLU A 354 62.00 -17.89 -4.47
N LYS A 355 63.12 -17.22 -4.77
CA LYS A 355 63.18 -15.75 -4.81
C LYS A 355 62.35 -15.15 -5.94
N GLN A 356 62.26 -15.81 -7.10
CA GLN A 356 61.35 -15.43 -8.18
C GLN A 356 59.88 -15.53 -7.75
N GLN A 357 59.52 -16.57 -7.03
CA GLN A 357 58.17 -16.72 -6.47
C GLN A 357 57.89 -15.65 -5.41
N GLU A 358 58.85 -15.41 -4.48
CA GLU A 358 58.75 -14.35 -3.48
C GLU A 358 58.51 -12.98 -4.14
N ARG A 359 59.28 -12.67 -5.20
CA ARG A 359 59.12 -11.43 -5.97
C ARG A 359 57.76 -11.35 -6.66
N SER A 360 57.32 -12.44 -7.30
CA SER A 360 56.04 -12.48 -8.04
C SER A 360 54.83 -12.39 -7.11
N ASN A 361 54.98 -12.82 -5.86
CA ASN A 361 53.95 -12.71 -4.83
C ASN A 361 53.90 -11.33 -4.16
N LEU A 362 54.85 -10.42 -4.44
CA LEU A 362 54.80 -9.06 -3.92
C LEU A 362 53.62 -8.31 -4.53
N SER A 363 52.70 -7.93 -3.66
CA SER A 363 51.54 -7.12 -4.00
C SER A 363 51.27 -6.10 -2.90
N ILE A 364 50.53 -5.06 -3.25
CA ILE A 364 50.07 -4.02 -2.34
C ILE A 364 48.57 -3.80 -2.52
N GLU A 365 47.87 -3.54 -1.43
CA GLU A 365 46.46 -3.16 -1.49
C GLU A 365 46.30 -1.71 -1.94
N VAL A 366 45.33 -1.43 -2.80
CA VAL A 366 45.01 -0.07 -3.22
C VAL A 366 44.35 0.70 -2.07
N HIS A 367 44.61 2.00 -2.03
CA HIS A 367 43.91 2.94 -1.17
C HIS A 367 42.83 3.65 -1.98
N GLU A 368 41.57 3.32 -1.74
CA GLU A 368 40.41 4.02 -2.28
C GLU A 368 40.09 5.27 -1.45
N TRP A 369 39.88 6.42 -2.11
CA TRP A 369 39.40 7.61 -1.39
C TRP A 369 37.99 7.35 -0.84
N PRO A 370 37.70 7.69 0.43
CA PRO A 370 36.45 7.28 1.07
C PRO A 370 35.21 8.03 0.55
N LEU A 371 35.36 9.27 0.06
CA LEU A 371 34.25 10.08 -0.43
C LEU A 371 34.26 10.19 -1.96
N PRO A 372 33.09 10.34 -2.62
CA PRO A 372 33.02 10.66 -4.04
C PRO A 372 33.88 11.86 -4.44
N GLU A 373 34.40 11.85 -5.67
CA GLU A 373 35.20 12.96 -6.21
C GLU A 373 34.35 14.21 -6.49
N ASP A 374 33.09 14.00 -6.88
CA ASP A 374 32.13 15.10 -7.04
C ASP A 374 31.74 15.67 -5.67
N ALA A 375 31.90 16.99 -5.53
CA ALA A 375 31.67 17.69 -4.27
C ALA A 375 30.22 17.60 -3.78
N TYR A 376 29.23 17.56 -4.68
CA TYR A 376 27.82 17.44 -4.28
C TYR A 376 27.53 16.03 -3.77
N HIS A 377 28.01 14.99 -4.46
CA HIS A 377 27.87 13.61 -3.98
C HIS A 377 28.59 13.37 -2.65
N ALA A 378 29.77 13.97 -2.45
CA ALA A 378 30.47 13.90 -1.17
C ALA A 378 29.61 14.50 -0.03
N LYS A 379 28.98 15.67 -0.24
CA LYS A 379 28.06 16.27 0.73
C LYS A 379 26.84 15.39 1.01
N ILE A 380 26.27 14.76 -0.02
CA ILE A 380 25.14 13.83 0.11
C ILE A 380 25.52 12.65 1.01
N VAL A 381 26.70 12.05 0.77
CA VAL A 381 27.20 10.92 1.58
C VAL A 381 27.41 11.35 3.03
N VAL A 382 28.05 12.50 3.26
CA VAL A 382 28.31 13.00 4.63
C VAL A 382 27.01 13.35 5.36
N PHE A 383 26.03 13.92 4.66
CA PHE A 383 24.69 14.13 5.21
C PHE A 383 24.09 12.80 5.67
N GLU A 384 24.09 11.77 4.82
CA GLU A 384 23.47 10.48 5.14
C GLU A 384 24.12 9.79 6.37
N LEU A 385 25.44 9.94 6.53
CA LEU A 385 26.17 9.40 7.71
C LEU A 385 25.63 9.94 9.04
N SER A 386 25.07 11.15 9.06
CA SER A 386 24.65 11.85 10.27
C SER A 386 23.31 12.59 10.13
N ALA A 387 22.43 12.12 9.24
CA ALA A 387 21.18 12.82 8.99
C ALA A 387 20.29 12.85 10.26
N PRO A 388 19.50 13.91 10.48
CA PRO A 388 18.62 14.03 11.65
C PRO A 388 17.64 12.86 11.75
N VAL A 389 17.34 12.42 12.99
CA VAL A 389 16.44 11.29 13.24
C VAL A 389 15.05 11.56 12.70
N THR A 390 14.42 12.68 13.09
CA THR A 390 13.15 13.16 12.51
C THR A 390 13.09 13.08 10.98
N PHE A 391 14.11 13.59 10.27
CA PHE A 391 14.15 13.55 8.80
C PHE A 391 14.17 12.14 8.25
N LYS A 392 15.02 11.29 8.83
CA LYS A 392 15.13 9.89 8.40
C LYS A 392 13.84 9.11 8.64
N VAL A 393 13.15 9.39 9.75
CA VAL A 393 11.83 8.84 10.07
C VAL A 393 10.79 9.31 9.05
N TRP A 394 10.70 10.61 8.79
CA TRP A 394 9.82 11.18 7.76
C TRP A 394 10.02 10.53 6.41
N ARG A 395 11.29 10.38 5.98
CA ARG A 395 11.63 9.78 4.70
C ARG A 395 11.18 8.32 4.62
N SER A 396 11.36 7.58 5.72
CA SER A 396 10.97 6.17 5.82
C SER A 396 9.45 5.99 5.80
N VAL A 397 8.72 6.73 6.64
CA VAL A 397 7.25 6.67 6.69
C VAL A 397 6.63 7.12 5.37
N THR A 398 7.15 8.19 4.75
CA THR A 398 6.66 8.66 3.44
C THR A 398 6.87 7.62 2.36
N PHE A 399 8.05 6.98 2.33
CA PHE A 399 8.32 5.90 1.38
C PHE A 399 7.41 4.70 1.64
N HIS A 400 7.37 4.19 2.87
CA HIS A 400 6.50 3.08 3.25
C HIS A 400 5.04 3.32 2.87
N PHE A 401 4.51 4.50 3.22
CA PHE A 401 3.11 4.79 2.98
C PHE A 401 2.81 4.95 1.49
N LEU A 402 3.55 5.78 0.76
CA LEU A 402 3.23 6.06 -0.64
C LEU A 402 3.63 4.90 -1.57
N HIS A 403 4.79 4.30 -1.34
CA HIS A 403 5.28 3.21 -2.17
C HIS A 403 4.72 1.84 -1.73
N ASP A 404 4.78 1.48 -0.45
CA ASP A 404 4.40 0.12 -0.05
C ASP A 404 2.89 -0.08 0.15
N VAL A 405 2.16 0.97 0.55
CA VAL A 405 0.71 0.91 0.79
C VAL A 405 -0.08 1.42 -0.42
N CYS A 406 0.34 2.54 -1.03
CA CYS A 406 -0.43 3.20 -2.08
C CYS A 406 -0.03 2.83 -3.52
N THR A 407 0.91 1.89 -3.72
CA THR A 407 1.23 1.39 -5.07
C THR A 407 0.59 0.02 -5.29
N PRO A 408 -0.14 -0.21 -6.40
CA PRO A 408 -0.79 -1.48 -6.66
C PRO A 408 0.20 -2.65 -6.77
N ALA A 409 -0.20 -3.83 -6.28
CA ALA A 409 0.62 -5.05 -6.34
C ALA A 409 0.93 -5.53 -7.78
N THR A 410 0.18 -5.03 -8.77
CA THR A 410 0.41 -5.28 -10.21
C THR A 410 1.70 -4.64 -10.72
N HIS A 411 2.20 -3.61 -10.05
CA HIS A 411 3.50 -2.99 -10.31
C HIS A 411 4.60 -3.70 -9.51
N GLN A 412 4.87 -4.97 -9.81
CA GLN A 412 6.04 -5.65 -9.24
C GLN A 412 7.32 -4.93 -9.68
N VAL A 413 7.96 -4.25 -8.73
CA VAL A 413 9.26 -3.62 -8.97
C VAL A 413 10.33 -4.71 -8.89
N GLU A 414 11.10 -4.88 -9.95
CA GLU A 414 12.24 -5.79 -9.93
C GLU A 414 13.26 -5.34 -8.87
N ASN A 415 13.79 -6.30 -8.10
CA ASN A 415 14.82 -6.02 -7.11
C ASN A 415 16.00 -5.32 -7.78
N ALA A 416 16.25 -4.08 -7.35
CA ALA A 416 17.37 -3.29 -7.79
C ALA A 416 18.68 -3.94 -7.31
N LYS A 417 19.57 -4.21 -8.26
CA LYS A 417 20.89 -4.74 -7.95
C LYS A 417 21.75 -3.65 -7.32
N GLN A 418 22.09 -3.83 -6.05
CA GLN A 418 23.09 -3.03 -5.34
C GLN A 418 24.36 -3.85 -5.05
N TYR A 419 25.48 -3.16 -4.89
CA TYR A 419 26.79 -3.79 -4.65
C TYR A 419 27.42 -3.44 -3.30
N MET A 420 26.98 -2.35 -2.67
CA MET A 420 27.49 -1.89 -1.37
C MET A 420 26.46 -0.97 -0.70
N LEU A 421 26.09 -1.24 0.54
CA LEU A 421 25.37 -0.27 1.37
C LEU A 421 26.36 0.67 2.06
N LEU A 422 26.01 1.94 2.23
CA LEU A 422 26.89 2.92 2.87
C LEU A 422 27.35 2.47 4.26
N ILE A 423 26.44 1.88 5.05
CA ILE A 423 26.74 1.36 6.39
C ILE A 423 27.76 0.21 6.40
N HIS A 424 27.88 -0.53 5.30
CA HIS A 424 28.83 -1.64 5.16
C HIS A 424 30.17 -1.21 4.55
N TYR A 425 30.27 0.02 4.04
CA TYR A 425 31.52 0.54 3.48
C TYR A 425 32.50 0.89 4.60
N GLN A 426 33.46 -0.01 4.84
CA GLN A 426 34.42 0.06 5.95
C GLN A 426 35.08 1.43 6.16
N PRO A 427 35.52 2.17 5.12
CA PRO A 427 36.14 3.49 5.32
C PRO A 427 35.21 4.55 5.93
N LEU A 428 33.89 4.38 5.83
CA LEU A 428 32.90 5.33 6.35
C LEU A 428 32.04 4.77 7.49
N SER A 429 32.01 3.45 7.70
CA SER A 429 31.12 2.79 8.67
C SER A 429 31.31 3.31 10.10
N GLY A 430 32.54 3.67 10.49
CA GLY A 430 32.85 4.24 11.81
C GLY A 430 32.32 5.66 12.04
N TYR A 431 31.81 6.33 11.01
CA TYR A 431 31.22 7.67 11.08
C TYR A 431 29.69 7.67 11.04
N CYS A 432 29.06 6.50 10.84
CA CYS A 432 27.61 6.38 10.83
C CYS A 432 27.03 6.65 12.22
N VAL A 433 26.13 7.62 12.32
CA VAL A 433 25.40 7.99 13.55
C VAL A 433 23.91 7.75 13.32
N GLY A 434 23.30 6.94 14.18
CA GLY A 434 21.85 6.80 14.26
C GLY A 434 21.34 5.37 14.45
N PRO A 435 20.02 5.22 14.69
CA PRO A 435 19.37 3.92 14.83
C PRO A 435 19.48 3.12 13.54
N LEU A 436 19.76 1.82 13.68
CA LEU A 436 20.03 0.87 12.59
C LEU A 436 18.77 0.46 11.81
N ASP A 437 17.58 0.81 12.30
CA ASP A 437 16.30 0.27 11.83
C ASP A 437 15.62 1.18 10.79
N GLN A 438 16.41 1.72 9.86
CA GLN A 438 15.90 2.59 8.80
C GLN A 438 16.03 1.90 7.45
N HIS A 439 14.90 1.77 6.76
CA HIS A 439 14.88 1.08 5.49
C HIS A 439 15.38 1.93 4.31
N ILE A 440 15.29 3.27 4.36
CA ILE A 440 15.85 4.13 3.31
C ILE A 440 17.26 4.59 3.67
N THR A 441 18.24 4.15 2.88
CA THR A 441 19.67 4.49 3.03
C THR A 441 20.33 4.74 1.67
N LEU A 442 21.65 4.97 1.63
CA LEU A 442 22.42 5.02 0.40
C LEU A 442 23.03 3.66 0.06
N ALA A 443 22.82 3.22 -1.19
CA ALA A 443 23.46 2.04 -1.76
C ALA A 443 24.19 2.38 -3.07
N SER A 444 25.22 1.62 -3.40
CA SER A 444 26.05 1.82 -4.58
C SER A 444 25.68 0.86 -5.72
N GLU A 445 25.57 1.42 -6.92
CA GLU A 445 25.43 0.66 -8.18
C GLU A 445 26.73 0.03 -8.67
N THR A 446 27.85 0.43 -8.10
CA THR A 446 29.19 -0.03 -8.46
C THR A 446 29.88 -0.64 -7.25
N LYS A 447 30.81 -1.57 -7.51
CA LYS A 447 31.63 -2.18 -6.45
C LYS A 447 32.73 -1.22 -6.00
N SER A 448 33.05 -1.26 -4.72
CA SER A 448 34.28 -0.67 -4.21
C SER A 448 35.48 -1.37 -4.83
N PHE A 449 36.57 -0.63 -5.03
CA PHE A 449 37.83 -1.23 -5.46
C PHE A 449 38.32 -2.28 -4.46
N LEU A 450 38.01 -2.10 -3.17
CA LEU A 450 38.38 -2.99 -2.07
C LEU A 450 37.71 -4.37 -2.15
N ASP A 451 36.56 -4.49 -2.79
CA ASP A 451 35.80 -5.74 -2.97
C ASP A 451 35.85 -6.28 -4.41
N SER A 452 36.66 -5.64 -5.25
CA SER A 452 36.87 -6.04 -6.63
C SER A 452 38.20 -6.79 -6.80
N HIS A 453 38.39 -7.42 -7.95
CA HIS A 453 39.68 -8.00 -8.32
C HIS A 453 40.80 -6.95 -8.50
N TYR A 454 40.48 -5.66 -8.41
CA TYR A 454 41.44 -4.55 -8.41
C TYR A 454 41.92 -4.15 -7.01
N ARG A 455 41.50 -4.84 -5.94
CA ARG A 455 41.92 -4.57 -4.55
C ARG A 455 43.44 -4.57 -4.40
N THR A 456 44.15 -5.42 -5.15
CA THR A 456 45.60 -5.57 -5.06
C THR A 456 46.28 -5.24 -6.38
N ARG A 457 47.48 -4.67 -6.30
CA ARG A 457 48.36 -4.41 -7.44
C ARG A 457 49.67 -5.17 -7.26
N SER A 458 50.14 -5.78 -8.35
CA SER A 458 51.46 -6.41 -8.41
C SER A 458 52.56 -5.35 -8.41
N ILE A 459 53.65 -5.63 -7.71
CA ILE A 459 54.85 -4.78 -7.66
C ILE A 459 55.76 -5.13 -8.87
N PRO A 460 56.43 -4.15 -9.51
CA PRO A 460 56.49 -2.74 -9.13
C PRO A 460 55.29 -1.94 -9.66
N CYS A 461 54.83 -0.98 -8.87
CA CYS A 461 53.80 -0.03 -9.27
C CYS A 461 54.08 1.37 -8.70
N THR A 462 53.38 2.36 -9.23
CA THR A 462 53.53 3.76 -8.83
C THR A 462 52.54 4.17 -7.75
N THR A 463 52.78 5.31 -7.12
CA THR A 463 51.84 5.89 -6.14
C THR A 463 50.47 6.20 -6.74
N VAL A 464 50.41 6.48 -8.05
CA VAL A 464 49.15 6.70 -8.79
C VAL A 464 48.36 5.41 -8.92
N ASP A 465 49.02 4.27 -9.15
CA ASP A 465 48.35 2.97 -9.30
C ASP A 465 47.72 2.46 -7.99
N VAL A 466 48.28 2.91 -6.86
CA VAL A 466 47.80 2.56 -5.51
C VAL A 466 46.75 3.55 -5.01
N SER A 467 46.76 4.80 -5.48
CA SER A 467 45.83 5.85 -5.03
C SER A 467 44.63 5.95 -5.97
N VAL A 468 43.56 5.21 -5.67
CA VAL A 468 42.34 5.26 -6.49
C VAL A 468 41.31 6.23 -5.89
N ASN A 469 40.53 6.88 -6.76
CA ASN A 469 39.36 7.65 -6.36
C ASN A 469 38.24 6.70 -5.92
N ASN A 470 37.24 7.24 -5.22
CA ASN A 470 36.06 6.48 -4.84
C ASN A 470 35.34 5.94 -6.08
N GLY A 471 35.21 4.62 -6.15
CA GLY A 471 34.54 3.92 -7.24
C GLY A 471 33.05 3.73 -7.02
N LEU A 472 32.51 4.13 -5.87
CA LEU A 472 31.10 3.94 -5.49
C LEU A 472 30.23 5.05 -6.10
N ARG A 473 29.01 4.67 -6.49
CA ARG A 473 27.97 5.56 -7.01
C ARG A 473 26.74 5.42 -6.15
N PHE A 474 26.69 6.21 -5.09
CA PHE A 474 25.61 6.17 -4.10
C PHE A 474 24.32 6.77 -4.65
N ARG A 475 23.22 6.03 -4.47
CA ARG A 475 21.84 6.41 -4.74
C ARG A 475 20.96 6.01 -3.56
N LEU A 476 19.82 6.68 -3.41
CA LEU A 476 18.85 6.33 -2.36
C LEU A 476 18.22 4.96 -2.66
N TYR A 477 18.19 4.12 -1.65
CA TYR A 477 17.83 2.71 -1.76
C TYR A 477 17.01 2.27 -0.56
N ASP A 478 15.94 1.53 -0.83
CA ASP A 478 15.12 0.89 0.17
C ASP A 478 15.60 -0.55 0.43
N THR A 479 15.99 -0.84 1.68
CA THR A 479 16.49 -2.15 2.10
C THR A 479 15.37 -3.15 2.36
N THR A 480 14.11 -2.72 2.44
CA THR A 480 12.97 -3.61 2.70
C THR A 480 12.41 -4.21 1.41
N LYS A 481 12.14 -3.39 0.40
CA LYS A 481 11.64 -3.80 -0.91
C LYS A 481 12.75 -4.00 -1.94
N TYR A 482 14.00 -3.63 -1.60
CA TYR A 482 15.16 -3.76 -2.48
C TYR A 482 15.04 -2.94 -3.77
N VAL A 483 14.62 -1.68 -3.67
CA VAL A 483 14.37 -0.79 -4.82
C VAL A 483 15.12 0.54 -4.70
N TRP A 484 15.44 1.16 -5.84
CA TRP A 484 15.92 2.55 -5.84
C TRP A 484 14.76 3.49 -5.52
N ALA A 485 14.98 4.46 -4.62
CA ALA A 485 13.91 5.34 -4.19
C ALA A 485 13.51 6.39 -5.25
N SER A 486 14.42 6.68 -6.19
CA SER A 486 14.14 7.68 -7.22
C SER A 486 13.20 7.15 -8.28
N GLY A 487 12.12 7.90 -8.52
CA GLY A 487 11.08 7.54 -9.47
C GLY A 487 10.03 6.56 -8.92
N SER A 488 10.16 6.10 -7.67
CA SER A 488 9.22 5.18 -7.01
C SER A 488 7.79 5.74 -6.90
N PHE A 489 7.63 7.06 -6.86
CA PHE A 489 6.34 7.72 -6.66
C PHE A 489 5.55 7.99 -7.95
N ARG A 490 6.02 7.52 -9.11
CA ARG A 490 5.34 7.78 -10.41
C ARG A 490 4.05 6.99 -10.60
N ASN A 491 3.92 5.85 -9.93
CA ASN A 491 2.82 4.91 -10.10
C ASN A 491 1.97 4.78 -8.82
N ILE A 492 1.93 5.83 -7.99
CA ILE A 492 1.04 5.86 -6.82
C ILE A 492 -0.39 5.85 -7.34
N ASP A 493 -1.14 4.81 -6.97
CA ASP A 493 -2.55 4.66 -7.33
C ASP A 493 -3.26 3.77 -6.30
N VAL A 494 -4.31 4.30 -5.69
CA VAL A 494 -5.13 3.59 -4.69
C VAL A 494 -6.47 3.15 -5.25
N THR A 495 -6.73 3.36 -6.55
CA THR A 495 -8.02 3.11 -7.19
C THR A 495 -8.47 1.66 -6.99
N ASP A 496 -7.59 0.69 -7.25
CA ASP A 496 -7.89 -0.73 -7.11
C ASP A 496 -8.23 -1.10 -5.66
N HIS A 497 -7.53 -0.51 -4.68
CA HIS A 497 -7.77 -0.73 -3.25
C HIS A 497 -9.10 -0.15 -2.76
N CYS A 498 -9.59 0.89 -3.44
CA CYS A 498 -10.80 1.62 -3.07
C CYS A 498 -11.97 1.36 -4.03
N THR A 499 -11.91 0.30 -4.84
CA THR A 499 -13.00 -0.08 -5.76
C THR A 499 -13.57 -1.44 -5.37
N HIS A 500 -14.90 -1.59 -5.40
CA HIS A 500 -15.52 -2.90 -5.23
C HIS A 500 -15.24 -3.80 -6.43
N GLU A 501 -14.77 -5.01 -6.16
CA GLU A 501 -14.59 -6.05 -7.17
C GLU A 501 -15.92 -6.74 -7.47
N VAL A 502 -16.27 -6.82 -8.75
CA VAL A 502 -17.41 -7.59 -9.23
C VAL A 502 -17.04 -9.07 -9.24
N PRO A 503 -17.88 -9.96 -8.67
CA PRO A 503 -17.62 -11.39 -8.72
C PRO A 503 -17.46 -11.91 -10.15
N PRO A 504 -16.57 -12.88 -10.40
CA PRO A 504 -16.40 -13.47 -11.72
C PRO A 504 -17.72 -14.06 -12.22
N GLY A 505 -18.15 -13.66 -13.41
CA GLY A 505 -19.46 -14.03 -13.93
C GLY A 505 -19.92 -13.15 -15.09
N PRO A 506 -21.21 -13.22 -15.47
CA PRO A 506 -21.76 -12.47 -16.60
C PRO A 506 -21.60 -10.95 -16.45
N TYR A 507 -21.52 -10.46 -15.20
CA TYR A 507 -21.35 -9.04 -14.87
C TYR A 507 -19.89 -8.58 -14.77
N SER A 508 -18.91 -9.44 -15.08
CA SER A 508 -17.49 -9.09 -15.00
C SER A 508 -17.12 -7.90 -15.91
N ALA A 509 -17.84 -7.73 -17.02
CA ALA A 509 -17.69 -6.58 -17.90
C ALA A 509 -18.06 -5.26 -17.21
N LEU A 510 -18.85 -5.26 -16.13
CA LEU A 510 -19.21 -4.05 -15.38
C LEU A 510 -18.09 -3.50 -14.51
N GLN A 511 -17.00 -4.25 -14.27
CA GLN A 511 -15.89 -3.82 -13.41
C GLN A 511 -15.32 -2.46 -13.86
N HIS A 512 -15.17 -2.25 -15.18
CA HIS A 512 -14.60 -1.01 -15.69
C HIS A 512 -15.45 0.23 -15.41
N TYR A 513 -16.76 0.06 -15.15
CA TYR A 513 -17.64 1.16 -14.74
C TYR A 513 -17.53 1.49 -13.26
N LEU A 514 -17.07 0.54 -12.43
CA LEU A 514 -16.79 0.75 -11.02
C LEU A 514 -15.40 1.37 -10.81
N SER A 515 -14.43 0.99 -11.62
CA SER A 515 -13.02 1.44 -11.50
C SER A 515 -12.77 2.90 -11.89
N GLY A 516 -13.77 3.65 -12.36
CA GLY A 516 -13.58 5.08 -12.63
C GLY A 516 -14.77 5.75 -13.29
N THR A 517 -14.75 7.09 -13.37
CA THR A 517 -15.88 7.90 -13.88
C THR A 517 -15.65 8.47 -15.28
N HIS A 518 -14.59 8.06 -15.97
CA HIS A 518 -14.18 8.58 -17.27
C HIS A 518 -14.97 8.01 -18.47
N HIS A 519 -15.87 7.05 -18.24
CA HIS A 519 -16.67 6.43 -19.28
C HIS A 519 -17.85 7.32 -19.72
N THR A 520 -18.19 7.25 -21.00
CA THR A 520 -19.31 8.02 -21.58
C THR A 520 -20.65 7.33 -21.35
N SER A 521 -21.75 8.10 -21.37
CA SER A 521 -23.11 7.55 -21.18
C SER A 521 -23.49 6.51 -22.24
N ASN A 522 -22.87 6.55 -23.43
CA ASN A 522 -23.14 5.61 -24.52
C ASN A 522 -22.47 4.26 -24.30
N GLU A 523 -21.28 4.24 -23.70
CA GLU A 523 -20.57 3.00 -23.36
C GLU A 523 -21.37 2.20 -22.34
N ARG A 524 -21.84 2.86 -21.24
CA ARG A 524 -22.70 2.24 -20.20
C ARG A 524 -23.91 1.51 -20.78
N GLN A 525 -24.56 2.09 -21.79
CA GLN A 525 -25.78 1.52 -22.37
C GLN A 525 -25.48 0.34 -23.30
N SER A 526 -24.35 0.35 -24.02
CA SER A 526 -23.98 -0.77 -24.90
C SER A 526 -23.68 -2.05 -24.12
N SER A 527 -22.94 -1.97 -23.00
CA SER A 527 -22.56 -3.15 -22.22
C SER A 527 -23.75 -3.84 -21.55
N ALA A 528 -24.75 -3.07 -21.09
CA ALA A 528 -25.98 -3.62 -20.52
C ALA A 528 -26.85 -4.37 -21.55
N VAL A 529 -26.72 -4.02 -22.84
CA VAL A 529 -27.45 -4.70 -23.93
C VAL A 529 -26.77 -6.02 -24.30
N ASP A 530 -25.44 -6.06 -24.31
CA ASP A 530 -24.67 -7.27 -24.65
C ASP A 530 -24.79 -8.36 -23.56
N GLU A 531 -24.91 -7.99 -22.28
CA GLU A 531 -25.09 -8.91 -21.14
C GLU A 531 -26.48 -9.59 -21.13
N HIS A 532 -27.52 -8.97 -21.69
CA HIS A 532 -28.84 -9.61 -21.82
C HIS A 532 -28.94 -10.62 -22.97
N THR A 533 -27.92 -10.69 -23.83
CA THR A 533 -27.87 -11.55 -25.01
C THR A 533 -26.94 -12.76 -24.89
N SER A 534 -26.24 -12.92 -23.77
CA SER A 534 -25.28 -14.03 -23.54
C SER A 534 -25.82 -15.14 -22.64
#